data_AF-A0A0M2NH85-F1
#
_entry.id   AF-A0A0M2NH85-F1
#
_cell.length_a   1.000
_cell.length_b   1.000
_cell.length_c   1.000
_cell.angle_alpha   90.00
_cell.angle_beta   90.00
_cell.angle_gamma   90.00
#
_symmetry.space_group_name_H-M   'P 1'
#
loop_
_entity.id
_entity.type
_entity.pdbx_description
1 polymer ?
#
loop_
_entity_poly.entity_id
_entity_poly.type
_entity_poly.pdbx_seq_one_letter_code
_entity_poly.pdbx_strand_id
1 'polypeptide(L)' 'MLKRKPECSDVCPICGLKLAFEEGVCYCPAEYCGYKCDQCKKEQEDQ' A
#
# COMPACT_ATOMS: atom_id res chain seq x y z
N MET A 1 3.39 9.64 13.05
CA MET A 1 4.10 9.15 11.84
C MET A 1 3.41 7.87 11.41
N LEU A 2 2.63 7.92 10.32
CA LEU A 2 2.05 6.70 9.75
C LEU A 2 3.21 5.81 9.28
N LYS A 3 3.22 4.56 9.74
CA LYS A 3 4.22 3.58 9.34
C LYS A 3 3.53 2.46 8.58
N ARG A 4 4.20 1.99 7.54
CA ARG A 4 3.80 0.81 6.79
C ARG A 4 3.64 -0.39 7.73
N LYS A 5 2.53 -1.10 7.65
CA LYS A 5 2.33 -2.36 8.39
C LYS A 5 3.32 -3.42 7.86
N PRO A 6 3.94 -4.21 8.75
CA PRO A 6 4.88 -5.26 8.34
C PRO A 6 4.24 -6.36 7.49
N GLU A 7 2.90 -6.50 7.54
CA GLU A 7 2.12 -7.40 6.69
C GLU A 7 1.93 -6.89 5.24
N CYS A 8 2.06 -5.58 4.99
CA CYS A 8 1.92 -5.03 3.64
C CYS A 8 3.19 -5.38 2.82
N SER A 9 3.07 -6.14 1.73
CA SER A 9 4.18 -6.58 0.85
C SER A 9 4.93 -5.43 0.17
N ASP A 10 6.26 -5.35 0.27
CA ASP A 10 7.08 -4.26 -0.30
C ASP A 10 7.04 -4.14 -1.82
N VAL A 11 6.52 -5.16 -2.50
CA VAL A 11 6.54 -5.29 -3.94
C VAL A 11 5.11 -5.42 -4.47
N CYS A 12 4.83 -4.71 -5.56
CA CYS A 12 3.58 -4.77 -6.29
C CYS A 12 3.40 -6.17 -6.91
N PRO A 13 2.29 -6.87 -6.64
CA PRO A 13 2.05 -8.21 -7.18
C PRO A 13 1.74 -8.20 -8.69
N ILE A 14 1.42 -7.05 -9.28
CA ILE A 14 1.06 -6.92 -10.70
C ILE A 14 2.30 -6.72 -11.58
N CYS A 15 3.15 -5.76 -11.20
CA CYS A 15 4.29 -5.33 -12.04
C CYS A 15 5.66 -5.57 -11.39
N GLY A 16 5.71 -6.04 -10.14
CA GLY A 16 6.98 -6.30 -9.44
C GLY A 16 7.73 -5.04 -8.97
N LEU A 17 7.15 -3.85 -9.12
CA LEU A 17 7.75 -2.60 -8.64
C LEU A 17 7.58 -2.41 -7.14
N LYS A 18 8.52 -1.70 -6.51
CA LYS A 18 8.43 -1.36 -5.09
C LYS A 18 7.22 -0.48 -4.82
N LEU A 19 6.41 -0.85 -3.84
CA LEU A 19 5.27 -0.03 -3.41
C LEU A 19 5.76 1.22 -2.67
N ALA A 20 5.15 2.35 -3.00
CA ALA A 20 5.24 3.57 -2.23
C ALA A 20 4.23 3.52 -1.07
N PHE A 21 4.53 4.19 0.04
CA PHE A 21 3.62 4.30 1.19
C PHE A 21 3.33 5.77 1.43
N GLU A 22 2.07 6.16 1.27
CA GLU A 22 1.61 7.54 1.36
C GLU A 22 0.24 7.55 2.04
N GLU A 23 0.02 8.50 2.94
CA GLU A 23 -1.24 8.64 3.68
C GLU A 23 -1.74 7.35 4.39
N GLY A 24 -0.83 6.46 4.80
CA GLY A 24 -1.22 5.21 5.45
C GLY A 24 -1.51 4.06 4.49
N VAL A 25 -1.43 4.27 3.18
CA VAL A 25 -1.70 3.24 2.17
C VAL A 25 -0.47 2.90 1.34
N CYS A 26 -0.22 1.62 1.11
CA CYS A 26 0.74 1.22 0.09
C CYS A 26 0.09 1.32 -1.30
N TYR A 27 0.77 1.92 -2.26
CA TYR A 27 0.33 1.99 -3.64
C TYR A 27 1.49 1.75 -4.60
N CYS A 28 1.17 1.29 -5.80
CA CYS A 28 2.16 1.14 -6.86
C CYS A 28 2.32 2.50 -7.58
N PRO A 29 3.55 3.06 -7.65
CA PRO A 29 3.79 4.34 -8.31
C PRO A 29 3.73 4.26 -9.84
N ALA A 30 3.60 3.06 -10.42
CA ALA A 30 3.41 2.92 -11.85
C ALA A 30 2.01 3.34 -12.26
N GLU A 31 1.92 4.42 -13.06
CA GLU A 31 0.66 4.95 -13.60
C GLU A 31 -0.15 3.89 -14.36
N TYR A 32 0.52 2.96 -15.05
CA TYR A 32 -0.13 1.88 -15.79
C TYR A 32 -0.67 0.74 -14.91
N CYS A 33 -0.24 0.64 -13.64
CA CYS A 33 -0.56 -0.47 -12.76
C CYS A 33 -1.78 -0.18 -11.88
N GLY A 34 -1.84 1.01 -11.28
CA GLY A 34 -2.96 1.43 -10.44
C GLY A 34 -3.18 0.63 -9.14
N TYR A 35 -2.27 -0.28 -8.77
CA TYR A 35 -2.43 -1.12 -7.58
C TYR A 35 -2.38 -0.31 -6.28
N LYS A 36 -3.31 -0.59 -5.37
CA LYS A 36 -3.35 -0.05 -4.01
C LYS A 36 -3.57 -1.21 -3.03
N CYS A 37 -2.86 -1.20 -1.90
CA CYS A 37 -2.94 -2.24 -0.91
C CYS A 37 -4.17 -2.05 -0.03
N ASP A 38 -5.12 -2.96 -0.12
CA ASP A 38 -6.36 -2.94 0.68
C ASP A 38 -6.11 -3.20 2.16
N GLN A 39 -5.04 -3.92 2.52
CA GLN A 39 -4.72 -4.21 3.92
C GLN A 39 -4.26 -2.99 4.72
N CYS A 40 -3.61 -2.03 4.05
CA CYS A 40 -3.14 -0.83 4.74
C CYS A 40 -4.32 0.13 5.04
N LYS A 41 -5.48 0.00 4.38
CA LYS A 41 -6.70 0.78 4.67
C LYS A 41 -7.48 0.34 5.92
N LYS A 42 -7.16 -0.81 6.51
CA LYS A 42 -7.94 -1.42 7.62
C LYS A 42 -7.85 -0.71 8.98
N GLU A 43 -7.39 0.54 9.06
CA GLU A 43 -7.34 1.32 10.31
C GLU A 43 -8.40 2.43 10.41
N GLN A 44 -9.35 2.51 9.47
CA GLN A 44 -10.54 3.35 9.64
C GLN A 44 -11.79 2.47 9.74
N GLU A 45 -12.01 1.85 10.90
CA GLU A 45 -13.32 1.45 11.43
C GLU A 45 -13.08 0.71 12.76
N ASP A 46 -12.90 1.46 13.86
CA ASP A 46 -13.45 1.19 15.19
C ASP A 46 -13.07 2.35 16.13
N GLN A 47 -13.90 3.41 16.13
CA GLN A 47 -14.17 4.32 17.26
C GLN A 47 -15.24 5.34 16.90
#